data_AF-A0A9D4E4I4-F1
#
_entry.id   AF-A0A9D4E4I4-F1
#
_cell.length_a   1.000
_cell.length_b   1.000
_cell.length_c   1.000
_cell.angle_alpha   90.00
_cell.angle_beta   90.00
_cell.angle_gamma   90.00
#
_symmetry.space_group_name_H-M   'P 1'
#
loop_
_entity.id
_entity.type
_entity.pdbx_description
1 polymer ?
#
loop_
_entity_poly.entity_id
_entity_poly.type
_entity_poly.pdbx_seq_one_letter_code
_entity_poly.pdbx_strand_id
1 'polypeptide(L)'
;MCKLNNNLGKKHVYSKRHQIVLNNILQKFETKIVHAKSTLFSPDVQDAGFESGAKFWCYFCQIEASKHVVSEDCTVLGSGLLHHISR
;
A
#
# COMPACT_ATOMS: atom_id res chain seq x y z
N MET A 1 -0.52 11.01 -8.81
CA MET A 1 0.04 10.13 -9.87
C MET A 1 0.13 10.76 -11.27
N CYS A 2 -0.82 11.56 -11.76
CA CYS A 2 -0.64 12.30 -13.03
C CYS A 2 0.05 13.67 -12.90
N LYS A 3 0.09 14.24 -11.69
CA LYS A 3 0.65 15.57 -11.40
C LYS A 3 2.17 15.68 -11.54
N LEU A 4 2.89 14.55 -11.63
CA LEU A 4 4.36 14.51 -11.75
C LEU A 4 4.88 14.83 -13.16
N ASN A 5 4.00 14.81 -14.17
CA ASN A 5 4.39 15.08 -15.57
C ASN A 5 3.40 16.07 -16.21
N ASN A 6 3.32 17.28 -15.63
CA ASN A 6 2.38 18.33 -16.03
C ASN A 6 2.69 18.96 -17.41
N ASN A 7 3.84 18.65 -18.03
CA ASN A 7 4.27 19.29 -19.28
C ASN A 7 3.67 18.67 -20.55
N LEU A 8 2.90 17.58 -20.44
CA LEU A 8 2.37 16.84 -21.60
C LEU A 8 0.85 17.00 -21.81
N GLY A 9 0.18 17.79 -20.96
CA GLY A 9 -1.26 18.06 -21.07
C GLY A 9 -2.16 16.81 -20.99
N LYS A 10 -3.42 16.94 -21.44
CA LYS A 10 -4.43 15.86 -21.38
C LYS A 10 -4.04 14.61 -22.18
N LYS A 11 -3.20 14.72 -23.22
CA LYS A 11 -2.73 13.58 -24.03
C LYS A 11 -1.92 12.56 -23.23
N HIS A 12 -1.19 12.98 -22.21
CA HIS A 12 -0.39 12.07 -21.37
C HIS A 12 -1.23 11.03 -20.63
N VAL A 13 -2.40 11.43 -20.12
CA VAL A 13 -3.32 10.55 -19.38
C VAL A 13 -3.83 9.40 -20.27
N TYR A 14 -4.00 9.65 -21.57
CA TYR A 14 -4.44 8.63 -22.54
C TYR A 14 -3.29 7.87 -23.20
N SER A 15 -2.04 8.17 -22.85
CA SER A 15 -0.91 7.46 -23.44
C SER A 15 -0.86 6.01 -22.94
N LYS A 16 -0.58 5.07 -23.85
CA LYS A 16 -0.42 3.65 -23.50
C LYS A 16 0.61 3.44 -22.39
N ARG A 17 1.71 4.20 -22.43
CA ARG A 17 2.75 4.16 -21.39
C ARG A 17 2.20 4.55 -20.02
N HIS A 18 1.42 5.62 -19.94
CA HIS A 18 0.81 6.05 -18.69
C HIS A 18 -0.14 4.99 -18.13
N GLN A 19 -1.00 4.43 -18.98
CA GLN A 19 -1.94 3.37 -18.60
C GLN A 19 -1.22 2.13 -18.08
N ILE A 20 -0.14 1.70 -18.74
CA ILE A 20 0.66 0.55 -18.30
C ILE A 20 1.27 0.81 -16.92
N VAL A 21 1.89 1.98 -16.71
CA VAL A 21 2.49 2.32 -15.42
C VAL A 21 1.44 2.38 -14.32
N LEU A 22 0.29 3.01 -14.59
CA LEU A 22 -0.81 3.10 -13.65
C LEU A 22 -1.38 1.72 -13.30
N ASN A 23 -1.64 0.87 -14.30
CA ASN A 23 -2.14 -0.49 -14.08
C ASN A 23 -1.17 -1.33 -13.25
N ASN A 24 0.14 -1.25 -13.54
CA ASN A 24 1.15 -1.95 -12.74
C ASN A 24 1.17 -1.49 -11.27
N ILE A 25 0.99 -0.18 -11.03
CA ILE A 25 0.91 0.37 -9.67
C ILE A 25 -0.37 -0.10 -8.98
N LEU A 26 -1.51 -0.03 -9.67
CA LEU A 26 -2.80 -0.46 -9.14
C LEU A 26 -2.81 -1.95 -8.82
N GLN A 27 -2.30 -2.80 -9.71
CA GLN A 27 -2.18 -4.24 -9.46
C GLN A 27 -1.31 -4.55 -8.24
N LYS A 28 -0.14 -3.89 -8.12
CA LYS A 28 0.71 -4.03 -6.92
C LYS A 28 0.00 -3.59 -5.65
N PHE A 29 -0.82 -2.55 -5.73
CA PHE A 29 -1.58 -2.06 -4.59
C PHE A 29 -2.74 -3.01 -4.22
N GLU A 30 -3.43 -3.54 -5.22
CA GLU A 30 -4.48 -4.53 -5.08
C GLU A 30 -3.97 -5.79 -4.38
N THR A 31 -2.81 -6.33 -4.77
CA THR A 31 -2.22 -7.49 -4.08
C THR A 31 -2.01 -7.21 -2.59
N LYS A 32 -1.55 -6.00 -2.23
CA LYS A 32 -1.36 -5.62 -0.82
C LYS A 32 -2.70 -5.52 -0.07
N ILE A 33 -3.74 -4.99 -0.71
CA ILE A 33 -5.09 -4.93 -0.14
C ILE A 33 -5.66 -6.33 0.05
N VAL A 34 -5.53 -7.22 -0.93
CA VAL A 34 -6.03 -8.60 -0.82
C VAL A 34 -5.38 -9.33 0.35
N HIS A 35 -4.05 -9.23 0.47
CA HIS A 35 -3.32 -9.79 1.60
C HIS A 35 -3.76 -9.18 2.93
N ALA A 36 -3.92 -7.86 3.00
CA ALA A 36 -4.39 -7.21 4.22
C ALA A 36 -5.85 -7.56 4.54
N LYS A 37 -6.71 -7.76 3.54
CA LYS A 37 -8.09 -8.20 3.76
C LYS A 37 -8.16 -9.63 4.28
N SER A 38 -7.26 -10.53 3.88
CA SER A 38 -7.26 -11.89 4.44
C SER A 38 -6.97 -11.86 5.94
N THR A 39 -6.17 -10.89 6.42
CA THR A 39 -5.91 -10.74 7.86
C THR A 39 -7.11 -10.22 8.66
N LEU A 40 -8.14 -9.66 8.02
CA LEU A 40 -9.41 -9.35 8.69
C LEU A 40 -10.20 -10.62 9.03
N PHE A 41 -10.12 -11.65 8.18
CA PHE A 41 -10.84 -12.91 8.37
C PHE A 41 -10.02 -13.93 9.15
N SER A 42 -8.70 -13.91 8.99
CA SER A 42 -7.74 -14.77 9.67
C SER A 42 -6.52 -13.95 10.05
N PRO A 43 -6.50 -13.30 11.23
CA PRO A 43 -5.39 -12.45 11.65
C PRO A 43 -4.10 -13.27 11.73
N ASP A 44 -3.07 -12.79 11.05
CA ASP A 44 -1.74 -13.35 11.10
C ASP A 44 -0.93 -12.60 12.15
N VAL A 45 -0.70 -13.28 13.27
CA VAL A 45 -0.04 -12.72 14.47
C VAL A 45 1.31 -13.38 14.60
N GLN A 46 2.34 -12.56 14.64
CA GLN A 46 3.74 -12.97 14.79
C GLN A 46 4.27 -12.44 16.13
N ASP A 47 5.43 -12.95 16.55
CA ASP A 47 6.09 -12.53 17.79
C ASP A 47 6.35 -11.01 17.83
N ALA A 48 6.44 -10.47 19.04
CA ALA A 48 6.91 -9.12 19.27
C ALA A 48 8.26 -8.92 18.57
N GLY A 49 8.37 -7.86 17.75
CA GLY A 49 9.61 -7.59 17.03
C GLY A 49 9.58 -8.00 15.55
N PHE A 50 8.69 -8.91 15.12
CA PHE A 50 8.64 -9.40 13.74
C PHE A 50 8.42 -8.25 12.74
N GLU A 51 9.35 -8.07 11.78
CA GLU A 51 9.32 -6.96 10.82
C GLU A 51 9.06 -5.58 11.48
N SER A 52 9.62 -5.34 12.68
CA SER A 52 9.41 -4.08 13.40
C SER A 52 9.82 -2.86 12.57
N GLY A 53 8.91 -1.89 12.49
CA GLY A 53 9.12 -0.68 11.70
C GLY A 53 8.99 -0.89 10.18
N ALA A 54 8.55 -2.06 9.72
CA ALA A 54 8.29 -2.26 8.30
C ALA A 54 7.23 -1.28 7.79
N LYS A 55 7.55 -0.64 6.67
CA LYS A 55 6.70 0.34 6.00
C LYS A 55 6.35 -0.11 4.60
N PHE A 56 5.28 0.46 4.06
CA PHE A 56 4.98 0.39 2.64
C PHE A 56 4.79 1.80 2.08
N TRP A 57 5.22 1.97 0.83
CA TRP A 57 4.94 3.19 0.10
C TRP A 57 3.46 3.26 -0.32
N CYS A 58 2.77 4.31 0.08
CA CYS A 58 1.43 4.64 -0.40
C CYS A 58 1.51 5.63 -1.56
N TYR A 59 1.08 5.20 -2.74
CA TYR A 59 1.10 6.02 -3.95
C TYR A 59 0.02 7.12 -3.98
N PHE A 60 -1.02 6.99 -3.15
CA PHE A 60 -2.10 7.98 -3.03
C PHE A 60 -1.69 9.12 -2.09
N CYS A 61 -1.18 8.79 -0.90
CA CYS A 61 -0.74 9.75 0.11
C CYS A 61 0.69 10.26 -0.14
N GLN A 62 1.48 9.57 -0.96
CA GLN A 62 2.89 9.87 -1.24
C GLN A 62 3.78 9.85 0.02
N ILE A 63 3.54 8.89 0.91
CA ILE A 63 4.28 8.70 2.16
C ILE A 63 4.64 7.23 2.37
N GLU A 64 5.61 6.99 3.25
CA GLU A 64 5.85 5.67 3.84
C GLU A 64 4.94 5.48 5.06
N ALA A 65 3.96 4.57 4.94
CA ALA A 65 3.04 4.22 6.01
C ALA A 65 3.42 2.88 6.65
N SER A 66 3.05 2.67 7.91
CA SER A 66 3.33 1.41 8.62
C SER A 66 2.64 0.23 7.96
N LYS A 67 3.37 -0.86 7.74
CA LYS A 67 2.86 -2.12 7.17
C LYS A 67 2.10 -2.94 8.21
N HIS A 68 2.58 -2.91 9.45
CA HIS A 68 2.10 -3.70 10.58
C HIS A 68 1.70 -2.78 11.74
N VAL A 69 0.84 -3.28 12.62
CA VAL A 69 0.67 -2.75 13.97
C VAL A 69 1.47 -3.65 14.90
N VAL A 70 2.39 -3.05 15.65
CA VAL A 70 3.25 -3.73 16.61
C VAL A 70 2.76 -3.34 18.00
N SER A 71 2.51 -4.34 18.83
CA SER A 71 2.23 -4.23 20.26
C SER A 71 3.43 -4.76 21.06
N GLU A 72 3.42 -4.60 22.39
CA GLU A 72 4.50 -5.09 23.25
C GLU A 72 4.66 -6.62 23.17
N ASP A 73 3.55 -7.35 22.99
CA ASP A 73 3.55 -8.82 23.00
C ASP A 73 3.55 -9.47 21.60
N CYS A 74 3.14 -8.74 20.56
CA CYS A 74 2.97 -9.32 19.23
C CYS A 74 2.94 -8.29 18.10
N THR A 75 3.15 -8.77 16.87
CA THR A 75 2.99 -8.00 15.65
C THR A 75 1.84 -8.56 14.82
N VAL A 76 0.85 -7.72 14.49
CA VAL A 76 -0.27 -8.13 13.64
C VAL A 76 0.02 -7.75 12.20
N LEU A 77 0.14 -8.73 11.31
CA LEU A 77 0.51 -8.48 9.91
C LEU A 77 -0.61 -7.79 9.13
N GLY A 78 -0.24 -6.91 8.19
CA GLY A 78 -1.16 -6.18 7.31
C GLY A 78 -2.09 -5.15 7.97
N SER A 79 -2.22 -5.14 9.31
CA SER A 79 -3.11 -4.24 10.06
C SER A 79 -2.76 -2.75 9.88
N GLY A 80 -1.47 -2.41 9.80
CA GLY A 80 -1.01 -1.04 9.55
C GLY A 80 -1.45 -0.52 8.19
N LEU A 81 -1.43 -1.39 7.17
CA LEU A 81 -1.96 -1.07 5.84
C LEU A 81 -3.47 -0.83 5.88
N LEU A 82 -4.24 -1.71 6.53
CA LEU A 82 -5.69 -1.54 6.68
C LEU A 82 -6.05 -0.22 7.35
N HIS A 83 -5.38 0.09 8.46
CA HIS A 83 -5.58 1.35 9.17
C HIS A 83 -5.26 2.56 8.31
N HIS A 84 -4.21 2.48 7.48
CA HIS A 84 -3.86 3.56 6.57
C HIS A 84 -4.90 3.77 5.46
N ILE A 85 -5.47 2.71 4.89
CA ILE A 85 -6.45 2.83 3.79
C ILE A 85 -7.88 3.13 4.27
N SER A 86 -8.20 2.89 5.53
CA SER A 86 -9.51 3.19 6.12
C SER A 86 -9.64 4.64 6.63
N ARG A 87 -8.62 5.47 6.42
CA ARG A 87 -8.48 6.83 6.95
C ARG A 87 -8.49 7.85 5.81
#